data_AF-A0A3B9D3I4-F1
#
_entry.id   AF-A0A3B9D3I4-F1
#
_cell.length_a   1.000
_cell.length_b   1.000
_cell.length_c   1.000
_cell.angle_alpha   90.00
_cell.angle_beta   90.00
_cell.angle_gamma   90.00
#
_symmetry.space_group_name_H-M   'P 1'
#
loop_
_entity.id
_entity.type
_entity.pdbx_description
1 polymer ?
#
loop_
_entity_poly.entity_id
_entity_poly.type
_entity_poly.pdbx_seq_one_letter_code
_entity_poly.pdbx_strand_id
1 'polypeptide(L)'
;MSQIIKAFMGVFLTLFMAVTAMGILAAYMEVMNAQDMQARIVDEIENSDFNTGVVRQCFLQSEEAGYQLKVTFFNENSTVATVSQVSQIPYGMDGVDMAKIEMQFPFQVAFLGINRQHTFVSYAK
;
A
#
# COMPACT_ATOMS: atom_id res chain seq x y z
N MET A 1 28.21 42.06 -10.86
CA MET A 1 27.84 40.76 -11.49
C MET A 1 27.98 39.56 -10.57
N SER A 2 29.11 39.35 -9.87
CA SER A 2 29.28 38.16 -8.98
C SER A 2 28.29 38.05 -7.82
N GLN A 3 27.91 39.17 -7.16
CA GLN A 3 26.91 39.16 -6.09
C GLN A 3 25.51 38.79 -6.58
N ILE A 4 25.14 39.22 -7.79
CA ILE A 4 23.85 38.92 -8.39
C ILE A 4 23.76 37.42 -8.66
N ILE A 5 24.80 36.82 -9.27
CA ILE A 5 24.87 35.37 -9.49
C ILE A 5 24.75 34.59 -8.16
N LYS A 6 25.45 35.03 -7.10
CA LYS A 6 25.41 34.34 -5.80
C LYS A 6 24.03 34.42 -5.14
N ALA A 7 23.36 35.57 -5.23
CA ALA A 7 22.01 35.74 -4.72
C ALA A 7 21.00 34.87 -5.48
N PHE A 8 21.06 34.86 -6.81
CA PHE A 8 20.20 33.99 -7.64
C PHE A 8 20.46 32.50 -7.39
N MET A 9 21.71 32.08 -7.22
CA MET A 9 22.04 30.70 -6.84
C MET A 9 21.48 30.33 -5.47
N GLY A 10 21.56 31.23 -4.48
CA GLY A 10 20.99 30.99 -3.15
C GLY A 10 19.48 30.79 -3.20
N VAL A 11 18.76 31.66 -3.90
CA VAL A 11 17.30 31.55 -4.08
C VAL A 11 16.93 30.30 -4.87
N PHE A 12 17.70 29.96 -5.90
CA PHE A 12 17.48 28.73 -6.67
C PHE A 12 17.65 27.47 -5.82
N LEU A 13 18.71 27.40 -5.02
CA LEU A 13 18.97 26.24 -4.15
C LEU A 13 17.91 26.09 -3.06
N THR A 14 17.42 27.19 -2.47
CA THR A 14 16.35 27.12 -1.46
C THR A 14 15.01 26.68 -2.08
N LEU A 15 14.68 27.16 -3.28
CA LEU A 15 13.52 26.69 -4.04
C LEU A 15 13.64 25.21 -4.40
N PHE A 16 14.82 24.77 -4.85
CA PHE A 16 15.08 23.37 -5.14
C PHE A 16 14.90 22.48 -3.91
N MET A 17 15.46 22.88 -2.77
CA MET A 17 15.25 22.18 -1.49
C MET A 17 13.77 22.12 -1.11
N ALA A 18 13.02 23.21 -1.23
CA ALA A 18 11.59 23.24 -0.92
C ALA A 18 10.78 22.27 -1.80
N VAL A 19 11.06 22.23 -3.11
CA VAL A 19 10.38 21.31 -4.04
C VAL A 19 10.74 19.86 -3.74
N THR A 20 12.01 19.55 -3.47
CA THR A 20 12.42 18.18 -3.11
C THR A 20 11.77 17.72 -1.79
N ALA A 21 11.70 18.59 -0.78
CA ALA A 21 11.05 18.28 0.50
C ALA A 21 9.55 17.98 0.31
N MET A 22 8.84 18.80 -0.47
CA MET A 22 7.42 18.55 -0.79
C MET A 22 7.23 17.24 -1.57
N GLY A 23 8.13 16.94 -2.51
CA GLY A 23 8.08 15.68 -3.28
C GLY A 23 8.25 14.44 -2.38
N ILE A 24 9.17 14.48 -1.42
CA ILE A 24 9.38 13.38 -0.47
C ILE A 24 8.17 13.24 0.47
N LEU A 25 7.64 14.35 0.98
CA LEU A 25 6.47 14.32 1.87
C LEU A 25 5.23 13.79 1.15
N ALA A 26 4.99 14.18 -0.10
CA ALA A 26 3.89 13.66 -0.90
C ALA A 26 3.98 12.14 -1.07
N ALA A 27 5.16 11.65 -1.45
CA ALA A 27 5.39 10.22 -1.61
C ALA A 27 5.29 9.46 -0.27
N TYR A 28 5.68 10.08 0.84
CA TYR A 28 5.50 9.53 2.18
C TYR A 28 4.02 9.45 2.60
N MET A 29 3.19 10.42 2.22
CA MET A 29 1.74 10.37 2.46
C MET A 29 1.08 9.22 1.71
N GLU A 30 1.45 8.97 0.45
CA GLU A 30 0.94 7.82 -0.32
C GLU A 30 1.27 6.49 0.39
N VAL A 31 2.51 6.37 0.88
CA VAL A 31 2.98 5.22 1.65
C VAL A 31 2.22 5.06 2.97
N MET A 32 1.93 6.15 3.67
CA MET A 32 1.20 6.12 4.92
C MET A 32 -0.27 5.72 4.71
N ASN A 33 -0.90 6.23 3.65
CA ASN A 33 -2.28 5.89 3.31
C ASN A 33 -2.44 4.41 2.95
N ALA A 34 -1.50 3.85 2.17
CA ALA A 34 -1.50 2.43 1.85
C ALA A 34 -1.29 1.55 3.09
N GLN A 35 -0.41 1.96 4.02
CA GLN A 35 -0.19 1.24 5.27
C GLN A 35 -1.41 1.28 6.20
N ASP A 36 -2.04 2.45 6.36
CA ASP A 36 -3.24 2.60 7.18
C ASP A 36 -4.38 1.73 6.64
N MET A 37 -4.58 1.76 5.32
CA MET A 37 -5.58 0.92 4.67
C MET A 37 -5.29 -0.57 4.85
N GLN A 38 -4.03 -0.99 4.69
CA GLN A 38 -3.67 -2.38 4.90
C GLN A 38 -3.88 -2.82 6.35
N ALA A 39 -3.51 -1.99 7.34
CA ALA A 39 -3.71 -2.28 8.76
C ALA A 39 -5.21 -2.46 9.06
N ARG A 40 -6.06 -1.59 8.53
CA ARG A 40 -7.52 -1.73 8.65
C ARG A 40 -8.03 -3.03 8.02
N ILE A 41 -7.52 -3.42 6.85
CA ILE A 41 -7.89 -4.69 6.19
C ILE A 41 -7.44 -5.90 7.02
N VAL A 42 -6.24 -5.85 7.60
CA VAL A 42 -5.73 -6.90 8.51
C VAL A 42 -6.70 -7.04 9.69
N ASP A 43 -7.02 -5.95 10.37
CA ASP A 43 -7.93 -5.96 11.51
C ASP A 43 -9.34 -6.44 11.13
N GLU A 44 -9.87 -6.03 9.98
CA GLU A 44 -11.19 -6.49 9.49
C GLU A 44 -11.20 -8.00 9.19
N ILE A 45 -10.12 -8.54 8.61
CA ILE A 45 -10.01 -9.96 8.29
C ILE A 45 -9.83 -10.79 9.57
N GLU A 46 -8.98 -10.37 10.51
CA GLU A 46 -8.79 -11.04 11.80
C GLU A 46 -10.10 -11.05 12.62
N ASN A 47 -10.73 -9.88 12.78
CA ASN A 47 -11.93 -9.74 13.61
C ASN A 47 -13.18 -10.40 13.01
N SER A 48 -13.16 -10.70 11.71
CA SER A 48 -14.26 -11.40 11.03
C SER A 48 -14.07 -12.90 10.93
N ASP A 49 -13.02 -13.47 11.54
CA ASP A 49 -12.68 -14.89 11.45
C ASP A 49 -12.57 -15.34 9.98
N PHE A 50 -11.82 -14.56 9.19
CA PHE A 50 -11.59 -14.80 7.77
C PHE A 50 -12.87 -14.92 6.90
N ASN A 51 -13.94 -14.19 7.27
CA ASN A 51 -15.20 -14.23 6.54
C ASN A 51 -15.04 -13.79 5.07
N THR A 52 -15.53 -14.64 4.14
CA THR A 52 -15.44 -14.42 2.70
C THR A 52 -16.14 -13.14 2.22
N GLY A 53 -17.20 -12.72 2.90
CA GLY A 53 -17.91 -11.47 2.64
C GLY A 53 -17.11 -10.24 3.04
N VAL A 54 -16.40 -10.29 4.17
CA VAL A 54 -15.54 -9.19 4.64
C VAL A 54 -14.30 -9.09 3.76
N VAL A 55 -13.65 -10.21 3.45
CA VAL A 55 -12.53 -10.26 2.49
C VAL A 55 -12.95 -9.62 1.16
N ARG A 56 -14.13 -9.95 0.64
CA ARG A 56 -14.66 -9.34 -0.59
C ARG A 56 -14.82 -7.83 -0.48
N GLN A 57 -15.31 -7.32 0.65
CA GLN A 57 -15.41 -5.88 0.90
C GLN A 57 -14.03 -5.22 0.92
N CYS A 58 -13.04 -5.83 1.59
CA CYS A 58 -11.68 -5.31 1.63
C CYS A 58 -11.04 -5.22 0.23
N PHE A 59 -11.29 -6.20 -0.65
CA PHE A 59 -10.85 -6.16 -2.05
C PHE A 59 -11.51 -5.00 -2.82
N LEU A 60 -12.82 -4.82 -2.68
CA LEU A 60 -13.55 -3.72 -3.35
C LEU A 60 -13.05 -2.35 -2.89
N GLN A 61 -12.88 -2.17 -1.58
CA GLN A 61 -12.33 -0.93 -1.02
C GLN A 61 -10.92 -0.67 -1.56
N SER A 62 -10.07 -1.70 -1.62
CA SER A 62 -8.69 -1.56 -2.13
C SER A 62 -8.66 -1.16 -3.61
N GLU A 63 -9.53 -1.77 -4.42
CA GLU A 63 -9.65 -1.46 -5.85
C GLU A 63 -10.17 -0.03 -6.07
N GLU A 64 -11.13 0.43 -5.26
CA GLU A 64 -11.63 1.81 -5.29
C GLU A 64 -10.54 2.82 -4.92
N ALA A 65 -9.67 2.47 -3.98
CA ALA A 65 -8.50 3.28 -3.61
C ALA A 65 -7.35 3.20 -4.65
N GLY A 66 -7.48 2.35 -5.68
CA GLY A 66 -6.46 2.16 -6.72
C GLY A 66 -5.29 1.25 -6.30
N TYR A 67 -5.45 0.48 -5.23
CA TYR A 67 -4.46 -0.47 -4.73
C TYR A 67 -4.76 -1.90 -5.21
N GLN A 68 -3.70 -2.66 -5.52
CA GLN A 68 -3.85 -4.08 -5.82
C GLN A 68 -3.63 -4.90 -4.56
N LEU A 69 -4.71 -5.51 -4.06
CA LEU A 69 -4.67 -6.39 -2.90
C LEU A 69 -4.47 -7.84 -3.34
N LYS A 70 -3.68 -8.60 -2.60
CA LYS A 70 -3.56 -10.05 -2.74
C LYS A 70 -3.52 -10.69 -1.36
N VAL A 71 -4.42 -11.61 -1.10
CA VAL A 71 -4.56 -12.28 0.20
C VAL A 71 -4.27 -13.76 0.01
N THR A 72 -3.37 -14.31 0.81
CA THR A 72 -3.00 -15.73 0.79
C THR A 72 -3.35 -16.34 2.14
N PHE A 73 -4.28 -17.29 2.15
CA PHE A 73 -4.75 -17.98 3.34
C PHE A 73 -3.90 -19.22 3.61
N PHE A 74 -3.58 -19.47 4.87
CA PHE A 74 -2.80 -20.57 5.38
C PHE A 74 -3.57 -21.28 6.50
N ASN A 75 -3.37 -22.59 6.57
CA ASN A 75 -3.76 -23.49 7.67
C ASN A 75 -2.47 -24.02 8.32
N GLU A 76 -2.54 -24.54 9.55
CA GLU A 76 -1.46 -25.22 10.29
C GLU A 76 -0.46 -26.03 9.43
N ASN A 77 -0.90 -26.66 8.34
CA ASN A 77 -0.03 -27.51 7.52
C ASN A 77 0.21 -27.08 6.06
N SER A 78 -0.47 -26.06 5.50
CA SER A 78 -0.34 -25.68 4.07
C SER A 78 -1.02 -24.35 3.68
N THR A 79 -0.71 -23.85 2.47
CA THR A 79 -1.45 -22.75 1.82
C THR A 79 -2.82 -23.24 1.35
N VAL A 80 -3.89 -22.61 1.85
CA VAL A 80 -5.28 -22.95 1.54
C VAL A 80 -5.70 -22.35 0.20
N ALA A 81 -5.51 -21.04 0.02
CA ALA A 81 -5.88 -20.35 -1.20
C ALA A 81 -5.11 -19.03 -1.36
N THR A 82 -4.76 -18.69 -2.61
CA THR A 82 -4.29 -17.35 -2.95
C THR A 82 -5.39 -16.64 -3.73
N VAL A 83 -5.86 -15.53 -3.18
CA VAL A 83 -6.87 -14.67 -3.79
C VAL A 83 -6.18 -13.40 -4.25
N SER A 84 -6.25 -13.08 -5.54
CA SER A 84 -5.79 -11.80 -6.08
C SER A 84 -6.93 -10.96 -6.68
N GLN A 85 -8.13 -11.53 -6.78
CA GLN A 85 -9.32 -10.90 -7.32
C GLN A 85 -10.56 -11.38 -6.57
N VAL A 86 -11.58 -10.53 -6.50
CA VAL A 86 -12.87 -10.83 -5.84
C VAL A 86 -13.51 -12.13 -6.34
N SER A 87 -13.30 -12.49 -7.61
CA SER A 87 -13.82 -13.70 -8.26
C SER A 87 -13.16 -15.01 -7.78
N GLN A 88 -12.00 -14.93 -7.11
CA GLN A 88 -11.23 -16.08 -6.66
C GLN A 88 -11.45 -16.41 -5.17
N ILE A 89 -12.33 -15.67 -4.48
CA ILE A 89 -12.61 -15.89 -3.06
C ILE A 89 -13.35 -17.23 -2.90
N PRO A 90 -12.80 -18.21 -2.14
CA PRO A 90 -13.48 -19.46 -1.86
C PRO A 90 -14.81 -19.22 -1.14
N TYR A 91 -15.82 -20.06 -1.37
CA TYR A 91 -17.13 -19.93 -0.71
C TYR A 91 -17.16 -20.40 0.76
N GLY A 92 -16.06 -20.97 1.26
CA GLY A 92 -15.88 -21.35 2.67
C GLY A 92 -14.39 -21.33 3.04
N MET A 93 -14.08 -20.82 4.23
CA MET A 93 -12.73 -20.75 4.80
C MET A 93 -12.63 -21.57 6.08
N ASP A 94 -13.13 -22.80 6.07
CA ASP A 94 -13.04 -23.68 7.24
C ASP A 94 -11.58 -24.08 7.49
N GLY A 95 -11.06 -23.73 8.66
CA GLY A 95 -9.70 -24.07 9.10
C GLY A 95 -8.60 -23.16 8.55
N VAL A 96 -8.87 -21.87 8.33
CA VAL A 96 -7.80 -20.88 8.09
C VAL A 96 -7.29 -20.37 9.42
N ASP A 97 -5.98 -20.45 9.66
CA ASP A 97 -5.34 -20.00 10.90
C ASP A 97 -4.50 -18.73 10.70
N MET A 98 -4.19 -18.38 9.45
CA MET A 98 -3.40 -17.19 9.14
C MET A 98 -3.68 -16.71 7.71
N ALA A 99 -3.70 -15.39 7.50
CA ALA A 99 -3.73 -14.81 6.16
C ALA A 99 -2.56 -13.85 5.95
N LYS A 100 -1.81 -14.02 4.86
CA LYS A 100 -0.83 -13.05 4.39
C LYS A 100 -1.51 -12.06 3.45
N ILE A 101 -1.43 -10.79 3.77
CA ILE A 101 -2.03 -9.70 3.01
C ILE A 101 -0.91 -8.92 2.34
N GLU A 102 -0.88 -8.94 1.01
CA GLU A 102 0.05 -8.20 0.16
C GLU A 102 -0.71 -7.04 -0.49
N MET A 103 -0.27 -5.80 -0.25
CA MET A 103 -0.86 -4.62 -0.88
C MET A 103 0.16 -3.95 -1.78
N GLN A 104 -0.14 -3.83 -3.06
CA GLN A 104 0.71 -3.18 -4.05
C GLN A 104 0.14 -1.81 -4.42
N PHE A 105 0.99 -0.79 -4.36
CA PHE A 105 0.64 0.59 -4.65
C PHE A 105 1.73 1.26 -5.50
N PRO A 106 1.35 2.21 -6.37
CA PRO A 106 2.32 3.03 -7.10
C PRO A 106 2.97 4.02 -6.13
N PHE A 107 4.29 4.04 -6.09
CA PHE A 107 5.09 5.05 -5.41
C PHE A 107 5.67 5.99 -6.47
N GLN A 108 5.17 7.23 -6.49
CA GLN A 108 5.60 8.22 -7.48
C GLN A 108 6.29 9.41 -6.81
N VAL A 109 7.50 9.73 -7.27
CA VAL A 109 8.16 11.01 -6.97
C VAL A 109 8.28 11.79 -8.28
N ALA A 110 7.29 12.64 -8.55
CA ALA A 110 7.13 13.33 -9.82
C ALA A 110 8.38 14.11 -10.25
N PHE A 111 9.04 14.82 -9.32
CA PHE A 111 10.24 15.61 -9.61
C PHE A 111 11.49 14.77 -9.92
N LEU A 112 11.56 13.53 -9.40
CA LEU A 112 12.69 12.62 -9.64
C LEU A 112 12.42 11.62 -10.78
N GLY A 113 11.24 11.65 -11.40
CA GLY A 113 10.83 10.68 -12.40
C GLY A 113 10.74 9.24 -11.88
N ILE A 114 10.68 9.06 -10.54
CA ILE A 114 10.58 7.74 -9.93
C ILE A 114 9.12 7.33 -9.98
N ASN A 115 8.84 6.22 -10.66
CA ASN A 115 7.57 5.51 -10.59
C ASN A 115 7.89 4.03 -10.34
N ARG A 116 7.68 3.59 -9.11
CA ARG A 116 8.00 2.23 -8.66
C ARG A 116 6.75 1.64 -8.03
N GLN A 117 6.44 0.38 -8.33
CA GLN A 117 5.45 -0.33 -7.56
C GLN A 117 6.10 -0.81 -6.26
N HIS A 118 5.52 -0.45 -5.13
CA HIS A 118 5.90 -0.98 -3.83
C HIS A 118 4.83 -1.94 -3.34
N THR A 119 5.27 -2.98 -2.63
CA THR A 119 4.39 -3.99 -2.05
C THR A 119 4.64 -4.05 -0.56
N PHE A 120 3.59 -3.85 0.23
CA PHE A 120 3.61 -4.14 1.65
C PHE A 120 3.09 -5.54 1.91
N VAL A 121 3.66 -6.19 2.92
CA VAL A 121 3.28 -7.55 3.34
C VAL A 121 2.98 -7.49 4.83
N SER A 122 1.77 -7.90 5.20
CA SER A 122 1.35 -8.06 6.59
C SER A 122 0.72 -9.44 6.77
N TYR A 123 0.61 -9.86 8.02
CA TYR A 123 0.04 -11.15 8.41
C TYR A 123 -1.09 -10.90 9.39
N ALA A 124 -2.26 -11.44 9.06
CA ALA A 124 -3.42 -11.58 9.93
C ALA A 124 -3.38 -12.97 10.58
N LYS A 125 -3.60 -13.06 11.89
CA LYS A 125 -3.65 -14.30 12.68
C LYS A 125 -4.94 -14.41 13.48
#